data_AF-A0A3D1RXB7-F1
#
_entry.id   AF-A0A3D1RXB7-F1
#
_cell.length_a   1.000
_cell.length_b   1.000
_cell.length_c   1.000
_cell.angle_alpha   90.00
_cell.angle_beta   90.00
_cell.angle_gamma   90.00
#
_symmetry.space_group_name_H-M   'P 1'
#
loop_
_entity.id
_entity.type
_entity.pdbx_description
1 polymer ?
#
loop_
_entity_poly.entity_id
_entity_poly.type
_entity_poly.pdbx_seq_one_letter_code
_entity_poly.pdbx_strand_id
1 'polypeptide(L)'
;MQKPHQSALEKHLLAQAIEEADLRVLLMTLVHLTGDLGWLEPPYAPVRDVNLIADPSAGFPQEIQDQLRSSALELFCKGPLRPSITDPGDALMHRMMRACLGENVPQEYAPAMREELGFVDRDIHWTTKPSESQLSDRQVLIIGAGVNGIVLGAKLGQLDIPYTIVEKNGEVGGTWLENRYPGCGVDTPNHAYSLSFGERYPWSRYFALRGEIQDYLERCADDFGVRPHILFQTKMTGAVWDEKNARWRVQVRTATGTREILTSFLVSAIGQFNLPSTPTTAGNSDFKGRAFHSAKWPDDLDISGQHVSI
;
A
#
# COMPACT_ATOMS: atom_id res chain seq x y z
N MET A 1 4.52 40.14 1.57
CA MET A 1 5.99 40.28 1.46
C MET A 1 6.63 39.20 2.33
N GLN A 2 7.02 38.06 1.74
CA GLN A 2 7.82 37.04 2.43
C GLN A 2 9.22 37.62 2.71
N LYS A 3 9.76 37.40 3.92
CA LYS A 3 11.07 37.94 4.30
C LYS A 3 12.17 37.29 3.45
N PRO A 4 13.15 38.05 2.90
CA PRO A 4 14.16 37.53 1.97
C PRO A 4 15.02 36.39 2.53
N HIS A 5 15.24 36.32 3.85
CA HIS A 5 15.94 35.20 4.49
C HIS A 5 15.14 33.89 4.48
N GLN A 6 13.81 33.95 4.50
CA GLN A 6 12.94 32.77 4.47
C GLN A 6 12.91 32.17 3.05
N SER A 7 12.84 33.02 2.03
CA SER A 7 12.91 32.61 0.61
C SER A 7 14.27 32.00 0.23
N ALA A 8 15.38 32.51 0.79
CA ALA A 8 16.71 31.93 0.54
C ALA A 8 16.89 30.57 1.23
N LEU A 9 16.38 30.40 2.44
CA LEU A 9 16.37 29.10 3.16
C LEU A 9 15.48 28.08 2.43
N GLU A 10 14.31 28.49 1.95
CA GLU A 10 13.40 27.68 1.13
C GLU A 10 14.08 27.24 -0.18
N LYS A 11 14.80 28.15 -0.86
CA LYS A 11 15.55 27.83 -2.08
C LYS A 11 16.71 26.86 -1.82
N HIS A 12 17.43 27.01 -0.71
CA HIS A 12 18.54 26.11 -0.37
C HIS A 12 18.03 24.69 -0.06
N LEU A 13 16.96 24.58 0.74
CA LEU A 13 16.31 23.30 1.03
C LEU A 13 15.78 22.64 -0.24
N LEU A 14 15.18 23.43 -1.14
CA LEU A 14 14.72 22.95 -2.43
C LEU A 14 15.86 22.43 -3.30
N ALA A 15 16.99 23.14 -3.36
CA ALA A 15 18.17 22.70 -4.09
C ALA A 15 18.71 21.37 -3.53
N GLN A 16 18.81 21.24 -2.19
CA GLN A 16 19.21 19.98 -1.56
C GLN A 16 18.25 18.83 -1.89
N ALA A 17 16.94 19.07 -1.86
CA ALA A 17 15.95 18.06 -2.22
C ALA A 17 16.04 17.64 -3.70
N ILE A 18 16.36 18.57 -4.61
CA ILE A 18 16.57 18.28 -6.04
C ILE A 18 17.84 17.46 -6.27
N GLU A 19 18.90 17.68 -5.49
CA GLU A 19 20.13 16.88 -5.59
C GLU A 19 19.88 15.39 -5.30
N GLU A 20 19.04 15.12 -4.31
CA GLU A 20 18.65 13.75 -3.90
C GLU A 20 17.52 13.14 -4.75
N ALA A 21 16.93 13.91 -5.66
CA ALA A 21 15.79 13.45 -6.46
C ALA A 21 16.18 12.36 -7.47
N ASP A 22 15.28 11.40 -7.67
CA ASP A 22 15.36 10.48 -8.79
C ASP A 22 15.16 11.24 -10.11
N LEU A 23 16.14 11.18 -11.00
CA LEU A 23 16.13 11.96 -12.23
C LEU A 23 15.08 11.49 -13.24
N ARG A 24 14.58 10.25 -13.14
CA ARG A 24 13.43 9.79 -13.95
C ARG A 24 12.16 10.51 -13.53
N VAL A 25 11.94 10.59 -12.21
CA VAL A 25 10.79 11.29 -11.63
C VAL A 25 10.88 12.78 -11.92
N LEU A 26 12.06 13.38 -11.78
CA LEU A 26 12.29 14.78 -12.09
C LEU A 26 12.02 15.08 -13.57
N LEU A 27 12.47 14.20 -14.48
CA LEU A 27 12.21 14.31 -15.90
C LEU A 27 10.72 14.28 -16.23
N MET A 28 9.98 13.32 -15.68
CA MET A 28 8.52 13.25 -15.89
C MET A 28 7.80 14.48 -15.29
N THR A 29 8.29 14.98 -14.16
CA THR A 29 7.78 16.21 -13.54
C THR A 29 8.00 17.42 -14.45
N LEU A 30 9.17 17.54 -15.09
CA LEU A 30 9.44 18.59 -16.08
C LEU A 30 8.49 18.49 -17.27
N VAL A 31 8.25 17.30 -17.82
CA VAL A 31 7.27 17.08 -18.90
C VAL A 31 5.89 17.60 -18.50
N HIS A 32 5.39 17.22 -17.33
CA HIS A 32 4.07 17.67 -16.85
C HIS A 32 4.00 19.19 -16.64
N LEU A 33 5.04 19.77 -16.05
CA LEU A 33 5.03 21.18 -15.68
C LEU A 33 5.27 22.11 -16.86
N THR A 34 6.14 21.75 -17.80
CA THR A 34 6.43 22.60 -18.96
C THR A 34 5.51 22.30 -20.14
N GLY A 35 5.06 21.05 -20.28
CA GLY A 35 4.40 20.55 -21.49
C GLY A 35 5.38 20.30 -22.66
N ASP A 36 6.68 20.43 -22.42
CA ASP A 36 7.71 20.23 -23.42
C ASP A 36 8.03 18.74 -23.58
N LEU A 37 7.64 18.19 -24.72
CA LEU A 37 7.89 16.78 -25.05
C LEU A 37 9.34 16.51 -25.51
N GLY A 38 10.17 17.55 -25.64
CA GLY A 38 11.61 17.43 -25.89
C GLY A 38 12.34 16.74 -24.73
N TRP A 39 11.81 16.82 -23.50
CA TRP A 39 12.31 16.06 -22.35
C TRP A 39 12.15 14.54 -22.50
N LEU A 40 11.39 14.05 -23.48
CA LEU A 40 11.25 12.62 -23.77
C LEU A 40 12.19 12.13 -24.88
N GLU A 41 13.04 13.02 -25.40
CA GLU A 41 13.95 12.74 -26.52
C GLU A 41 15.42 12.85 -26.08
N PRO A 42 16.37 12.25 -26.82
CA PRO A 42 17.79 12.45 -26.57
C PRO A 42 18.17 13.94 -26.49
N PRO A 43 19.04 14.34 -25.53
CA PRO A 43 19.85 13.48 -24.67
C PRO A 43 19.16 12.99 -23.37
N TYR A 44 17.88 13.31 -23.13
CA TYR A 44 17.16 12.98 -21.91
C TYR A 44 16.55 11.56 -21.94
N ALA A 45 17.38 10.57 -22.25
CA ALA A 45 16.99 9.16 -22.25
C ALA A 45 17.59 8.41 -21.03
N PRO A 46 16.79 8.11 -19.99
CA PRO A 46 17.21 7.23 -18.89
C PRO A 46 17.68 5.86 -19.39
N VAL A 47 18.65 5.28 -18.68
CA VAL A 47 19.10 3.91 -18.91
C VAL A 47 18.25 2.95 -18.08
N ARG A 48 17.86 1.83 -18.70
CA ARG A 48 17.12 0.77 -18.03
C ARG A 48 17.92 0.21 -16.85
N ASP A 49 17.28 0.17 -15.70
CA ASP A 49 17.84 -0.36 -14.45
C ASP A 49 16.90 -1.44 -13.88
N VAL A 50 17.46 -2.61 -13.57
CA VAL A 50 16.73 -3.76 -13.00
C VAL A 50 17.07 -4.04 -11.54
N ASN A 51 17.88 -3.18 -10.93
CA ASN A 51 18.18 -3.29 -9.52
C ASN A 51 16.92 -3.03 -8.70
N LEU A 52 16.82 -3.72 -7.55
CA LEU A 52 15.70 -3.56 -6.62
C LEU A 52 15.58 -2.11 -6.10
N ILE A 53 16.72 -1.45 -5.92
CA ILE A 53 16.82 -0.01 -5.69
C ILE A 53 17.61 0.54 -6.85
N ALA A 54 16.93 1.24 -7.75
CA ALA A 54 17.55 1.76 -8.95
C ALA A 54 18.40 3.00 -8.63
N ASP A 55 19.48 3.21 -9.39
CA ASP A 55 20.33 4.38 -9.24
C ASP A 55 19.53 5.66 -9.59
N PRO A 56 19.39 6.64 -8.67
CA PRO A 56 18.65 7.87 -8.94
C PRO A 56 19.25 8.72 -10.08
N SER A 57 20.52 8.50 -10.44
CA SER A 57 21.16 9.15 -11.60
C SER A 57 20.54 8.73 -12.94
N ALA A 58 19.84 7.59 -12.96
CA ALA A 58 19.22 6.99 -14.14
C ALA A 58 20.19 6.78 -15.33
N GLY A 59 21.50 6.68 -15.05
CA GLY A 59 22.55 6.51 -16.06
C GLY A 59 22.85 7.76 -16.89
N PHE A 60 22.37 8.94 -16.49
CA PHE A 60 22.64 10.19 -17.19
C PHE A 60 24.10 10.64 -17.02
N PRO A 61 24.75 11.19 -18.08
CA PRO A 61 26.00 11.93 -17.94
C PRO A 61 25.83 13.13 -17.00
N GLN A 62 26.88 13.48 -16.24
CA GLN A 62 26.82 14.55 -15.24
C GLN A 62 26.26 15.87 -15.79
N GLU A 63 26.66 16.26 -17.00
CA GLU A 63 26.14 17.47 -17.67
C GLU A 63 24.61 17.46 -17.82
N ILE A 64 24.03 16.30 -18.16
CA ILE A 64 22.57 16.14 -18.28
C ILE A 64 21.90 16.13 -16.91
N GLN A 65 22.53 15.54 -15.90
CA GLN A 65 22.02 15.60 -14.52
C GLN A 65 21.94 17.05 -14.04
N ASP A 66 23.03 17.81 -14.21
CA ASP A 66 23.14 19.20 -13.79
C ASP A 66 22.11 20.07 -14.53
N GLN A 67 21.89 19.79 -15.81
CA GLN A 67 20.87 20.48 -16.61
C GLN A 67 19.45 20.21 -16.07
N LEU A 68 19.09 18.94 -15.83
CA LEU A 68 17.77 18.57 -15.29
C LEU A 68 17.51 19.21 -13.93
N ARG A 69 18.48 19.13 -13.02
CA ARG A 69 18.40 19.75 -11.68
C ARG A 69 18.27 21.27 -11.77
N SER A 70 19.06 21.92 -12.62
CA SER A 70 19.02 23.37 -12.81
C SER A 70 17.69 23.84 -13.40
N SER A 71 17.18 23.14 -14.42
CA SER A 71 15.87 23.42 -15.02
C SER A 71 14.73 23.25 -14.01
N ALA A 72 14.77 22.19 -13.20
CA ALA A 72 13.78 21.99 -12.14
C ALA A 72 13.86 23.08 -11.07
N LEU A 73 15.06 23.42 -10.59
CA LEU A 73 15.25 24.46 -9.59
C LEU A 73 14.75 25.83 -10.09
N GLU A 74 15.07 26.18 -11.34
CA GLU A 74 14.58 27.42 -11.95
C GLU A 74 13.06 27.44 -12.01
N LEU A 75 12.44 26.33 -12.42
CA LEU A 75 10.98 26.21 -12.54
C LEU A 75 10.29 26.31 -11.18
N PHE A 76 10.78 25.57 -10.17
CA PHE A 76 10.22 25.54 -8.83
C PHE A 76 10.38 26.86 -8.08
N CYS A 77 11.39 27.67 -8.44
CA CYS A 77 11.57 29.01 -7.86
C CYS A 77 10.63 30.09 -8.46
N LYS A 78 9.94 29.84 -9.58
CA LYS A 78 9.11 30.85 -10.28
C LYS A 78 7.76 31.14 -9.59
N GLY A 79 7.42 30.43 -8.52
CA GLY A 79 6.18 30.61 -7.77
C GLY A 79 5.26 29.39 -7.86
N PRO A 80 3.92 29.56 -7.70
CA PRO A 80 3.01 28.42 -7.65
C PRO A 80 3.03 27.64 -8.95
N LEU A 81 3.39 26.35 -8.85
CA LEU A 81 3.48 25.44 -9.97
C LEU A 81 2.08 25.06 -10.47
N ARG A 82 1.84 25.22 -11.77
CA ARG A 82 0.66 24.73 -12.46
C ARG A 82 1.11 23.85 -13.62
N PRO A 83 0.73 22.57 -13.65
CA PRO A 83 1.14 21.71 -14.74
C PRO A 83 0.49 22.13 -16.06
N SER A 84 1.29 22.18 -17.13
CA SER A 84 0.80 22.32 -18.50
C SER A 84 0.04 21.07 -18.96
N ILE A 85 0.40 19.89 -18.44
CA ILE A 85 -0.27 18.61 -18.72
C ILE A 85 -0.86 18.09 -17.42
N THR A 86 -2.19 18.19 -17.29
CA THR A 86 -2.94 17.70 -16.13
C THR A 86 -3.40 16.25 -16.28
N ASP A 87 -3.57 15.76 -17.51
CA ASP A 87 -3.78 14.34 -17.84
C ASP A 87 -3.14 14.09 -19.21
N PRO A 88 -2.16 13.19 -19.33
CA PRO A 88 -1.48 12.94 -20.61
C PRO A 88 -2.34 12.12 -21.59
N GLY A 89 -3.40 11.44 -21.13
CA GLY A 89 -4.08 10.42 -21.92
C GLY A 89 -3.19 9.19 -22.19
N ASP A 90 -3.76 8.13 -22.77
CA ASP A 90 -3.07 6.84 -22.88
C ASP A 90 -1.83 6.90 -23.79
N ALA A 91 -1.92 7.61 -24.91
CA ALA A 91 -0.85 7.66 -25.90
C ALA A 91 0.41 8.35 -25.35
N LEU A 92 0.25 9.48 -24.66
CA LEU A 92 1.40 10.17 -24.08
C LEU A 92 1.87 9.48 -22.80
N MET A 93 0.97 8.94 -21.96
CA MET A 93 1.37 8.13 -20.81
C MET A 93 2.26 6.95 -21.24
N HIS A 94 1.87 6.23 -22.30
CA HIS A 94 2.67 5.13 -22.84
C HIS A 94 4.07 5.58 -23.26
N ARG A 95 4.18 6.73 -23.95
CA ARG A 95 5.48 7.31 -24.35
C ARG A 95 6.31 7.71 -23.13
N MET A 96 5.68 8.32 -22.12
CA MET A 96 6.33 8.70 -20.85
C MET A 96 6.85 7.48 -20.10
N MET A 97 6.07 6.40 -19.99
CA MET A 97 6.49 5.15 -19.34
C MET A 97 7.71 4.54 -20.03
N ARG A 98 7.70 4.48 -21.38
CA ARG A 98 8.83 3.96 -22.16
C ARG A 98 10.11 4.77 -21.97
N ALA A 99 9.99 6.10 -21.98
CA ALA A 99 11.12 6.99 -21.74
C ALA A 99 11.63 6.86 -20.30
N CYS A 100 10.74 6.92 -19.30
CA CYS A 100 11.06 6.83 -17.88
C CYS A 100 11.81 5.55 -17.50
N LEU A 101 11.41 4.41 -18.07
CA LEU A 101 12.02 3.11 -17.78
C LEU A 101 13.20 2.76 -18.72
N GLY A 102 13.39 3.53 -19.80
CA GLY A 102 14.38 3.21 -20.82
C GLY A 102 14.12 1.87 -21.52
N GLU A 103 12.87 1.42 -21.59
CA GLU A 103 12.51 0.10 -22.14
C GLU A 103 11.18 0.11 -22.91
N ASN A 104 10.90 -1.00 -23.60
CA ASN A 104 9.61 -1.16 -24.25
C ASN A 104 8.56 -1.62 -23.23
N VAL A 105 7.52 -0.80 -23.06
CA VAL A 105 6.38 -1.06 -22.19
C VAL A 105 5.18 -1.40 -23.07
N PRO A 106 4.43 -2.49 -22.80
CA PRO A 106 3.18 -2.75 -23.52
C PRO A 106 2.14 -1.62 -23.34
N GLN A 107 1.39 -1.30 -24.39
CA GLN A 107 0.48 -0.14 -24.42
C GLN A 107 -0.67 -0.28 -23.40
N GLU A 108 -1.08 -1.51 -23.12
CA GLU A 108 -2.16 -1.85 -22.18
C GLU A 108 -1.88 -1.42 -20.73
N TYR A 109 -0.64 -1.07 -20.38
CA TYR A 109 -0.31 -0.54 -19.05
C TYR A 109 -0.66 0.93 -18.87
N ALA A 110 -0.85 1.71 -19.95
CA ALA A 110 -1.07 3.15 -19.85
C ALA A 110 -2.37 3.52 -19.10
N PRO A 111 -3.53 2.87 -19.34
CA PRO A 111 -4.74 3.14 -18.58
C PRO A 111 -4.56 2.85 -17.08
N ALA A 112 -3.97 1.70 -16.75
CA ALA A 112 -3.71 1.30 -15.37
C ALA A 112 -2.75 2.28 -14.67
N MET A 113 -1.71 2.75 -15.36
CA MET A 113 -0.79 3.75 -14.79
C MET A 113 -1.47 5.10 -14.57
N ARG A 114 -2.37 5.53 -15.47
CA ARG A 114 -3.14 6.76 -15.27
C ARG A 114 -4.06 6.68 -14.06
N GLU A 115 -4.65 5.52 -13.84
CA GLU A 115 -5.40 5.21 -12.61
C GLU A 115 -4.48 5.27 -11.37
N GLU A 116 -3.36 4.55 -11.36
CA GLU A 116 -2.44 4.51 -10.20
C GLU A 116 -1.85 5.89 -9.84
N LEU A 117 -1.58 6.74 -10.85
CA LEU A 117 -1.06 8.10 -10.65
C LEU A 117 -2.16 9.13 -10.32
N GLY A 118 -3.43 8.72 -10.26
CA GLY A 118 -4.55 9.59 -9.91
C GLY A 118 -4.97 10.58 -11.01
N PHE A 119 -4.57 10.35 -12.27
CA PHE A 119 -5.10 11.10 -13.41
C PHE A 119 -6.53 10.70 -13.76
N VAL A 120 -6.88 9.45 -13.46
CA VAL A 120 -8.24 8.93 -13.52
C VAL A 120 -8.70 8.68 -12.10
N ASP A 121 -9.85 9.24 -11.75
CA ASP A 121 -10.47 9.02 -10.45
C ASP A 121 -10.82 7.53 -10.29
N ARG A 122 -10.22 6.89 -9.28
CA ARG A 122 -10.48 5.51 -8.87
C ARG A 122 -11.32 5.42 -7.61
N ASP A 123 -11.66 6.55 -7.02
CA ASP A 123 -12.44 6.53 -5.80
C ASP A 123 -13.90 6.16 -6.10
N ILE A 124 -14.61 5.77 -5.04
CA ILE A 124 -15.97 5.26 -5.15
C ILE A 124 -16.92 6.37 -4.74
N HIS A 125 -17.85 6.70 -5.63
CA HIS A 125 -18.84 7.73 -5.40
C HIS A 125 -20.25 7.21 -5.68
N TRP A 126 -21.21 7.65 -4.87
CA TRP A 126 -22.62 7.43 -5.15
C TRP A 126 -23.03 8.24 -6.38
N THR A 127 -23.54 7.58 -7.43
CA THR A 127 -24.29 8.28 -8.49
C THR A 127 -25.58 8.87 -7.90
N THR A 128 -26.28 8.06 -7.10
CA THR A 128 -27.43 8.45 -6.27
C THR A 128 -27.32 7.71 -4.94
N LYS A 129 -27.17 8.44 -3.84
CA LYS A 129 -27.05 7.83 -2.50
C LYS A 129 -28.39 7.22 -2.07
N PRO A 130 -28.44 5.94 -1.64
CA PRO A 130 -29.65 5.33 -1.09
C PRO A 130 -30.09 6.01 0.23
N SER A 131 -31.34 5.81 0.63
CA SER A 131 -31.79 6.26 1.96
C SER A 131 -31.08 5.47 3.07
N GLU A 132 -30.99 6.05 4.27
CA GLU A 132 -30.40 5.38 5.43
C GLU A 132 -31.04 4.02 5.72
N SER A 133 -32.37 3.91 5.58
CA SER A 133 -33.11 2.66 5.75
C SER A 133 -32.72 1.58 4.72
N GLN A 134 -32.40 1.99 3.48
CA GLN A 134 -31.94 1.05 2.46
C GLN A 134 -30.52 0.58 2.73
N LEU A 135 -29.67 1.44 3.31
CA LEU A 135 -28.30 1.10 3.70
C LEU A 135 -28.28 0.19 4.93
N SER A 136 -29.10 0.48 5.95
CA SER A 136 -29.19 -0.34 7.18
C SER A 136 -29.56 -1.79 6.90
N ASP A 137 -30.42 -2.03 5.91
CA ASP A 137 -30.80 -3.38 5.47
C ASP A 137 -29.74 -4.08 4.62
N ARG A 138 -28.61 -3.43 4.32
CA ARG A 138 -27.53 -3.90 3.44
C ARG A 138 -26.20 -4.03 4.17
N GLN A 139 -26.24 -4.52 5.41
CA GLN A 139 -25.03 -4.76 6.20
C GLN A 139 -24.03 -5.66 5.45
N VAL A 140 -22.75 -5.27 5.52
CA VAL A 140 -21.61 -6.02 4.99
C VAL A 140 -20.85 -6.65 6.15
N LEU A 141 -20.60 -7.96 6.09
CA LEU A 141 -19.73 -8.65 7.02
C LEU A 141 -18.40 -8.96 6.32
N ILE A 142 -17.32 -8.43 6.88
CA ILE A 142 -15.96 -8.62 6.38
C ILE A 142 -15.25 -9.59 7.32
N ILE A 143 -14.57 -10.60 6.78
CA ILE A 143 -13.84 -11.59 7.58
C ILE A 143 -12.34 -11.33 7.46
N GLY A 144 -11.74 -10.86 8.55
CA GLY A 144 -10.32 -10.50 8.65
C GLY A 144 -10.09 -8.99 8.71
N ALA A 145 -9.30 -8.55 9.68
CA ALA A 145 -8.84 -7.17 9.87
C ALA A 145 -7.36 -6.98 9.48
N GLY A 146 -6.93 -7.64 8.40
CA GLY A 146 -5.68 -7.32 7.70
C GLY A 146 -5.85 -6.12 6.76
N VAL A 147 -4.84 -5.84 5.93
CA VAL A 147 -4.81 -4.70 4.99
C VAL A 147 -6.12 -4.58 4.19
N ASN A 148 -6.59 -5.67 3.56
CA ASN A 148 -7.81 -5.66 2.74
C ASN A 148 -9.07 -5.33 3.56
N GLY A 149 -9.15 -5.83 4.80
CA GLY A 149 -10.28 -5.56 5.70
C GLY A 149 -10.32 -4.10 6.13
N ILE A 150 -9.15 -3.53 6.44
CA ILE A 150 -9.01 -2.11 6.79
C ILE A 150 -9.39 -1.23 5.61
N VAL A 151 -8.85 -1.50 4.41
CA VAL A 151 -9.16 -0.73 3.19
C VAL A 151 -10.64 -0.78 2.87
N LEU A 152 -11.24 -1.98 2.87
CA LEU A 152 -12.67 -2.11 2.59
C LEU A 152 -13.52 -1.42 3.66
N GLY A 153 -13.17 -1.55 4.94
CA GLY A 153 -13.86 -0.83 6.02
C GLY A 153 -13.80 0.69 5.84
N ALA A 154 -12.62 1.22 5.51
CA ALA A 154 -12.44 2.66 5.24
C ALA A 154 -13.33 3.13 4.07
N LYS A 155 -13.35 2.39 2.95
CA LYS A 155 -14.17 2.72 1.78
C LYS A 155 -15.68 2.58 2.02
N LEU A 156 -16.12 1.58 2.78
CA LEU A 156 -17.54 1.47 3.17
C LEU A 156 -17.94 2.59 4.13
N GLY A 157 -17.06 2.96 5.06
CA GLY A 157 -17.26 4.10 5.96
C GLY A 157 -17.41 5.42 5.21
N GLN A 158 -16.56 5.68 4.20
CA GLN A 158 -16.67 6.85 3.31
C GLN A 158 -18.02 6.96 2.59
N LEU A 159 -18.70 5.83 2.37
CA LEU A 159 -20.00 5.75 1.70
C LEU A 159 -21.20 5.67 2.67
N ASP A 160 -20.95 5.68 3.98
CA ASP A 160 -21.93 5.41 5.05
C ASP A 160 -22.63 4.05 4.91
N ILE A 161 -21.97 3.06 4.29
CA ILE A 161 -22.49 1.70 4.21
C ILE A 161 -22.21 0.99 5.53
N PRO A 162 -23.21 0.45 6.24
CA PRO A 162 -22.98 -0.23 7.50
C PRO A 162 -22.21 -1.54 7.29
N TYR A 163 -21.16 -1.73 8.07
CA TYR A 163 -20.34 -2.92 8.03
C TYR A 163 -19.90 -3.38 9.42
N THR A 164 -19.45 -4.62 9.46
CA THR A 164 -18.81 -5.23 10.63
C THR A 164 -17.65 -6.08 10.15
N ILE A 165 -16.51 -6.00 10.84
CA ILE A 165 -15.36 -6.84 10.59
C ILE A 165 -15.27 -7.89 11.69
N VAL A 166 -15.01 -9.15 11.35
CA VAL A 166 -14.74 -10.23 12.29
C VAL A 166 -13.27 -10.62 12.21
N GLU A 167 -12.54 -10.51 13.31
CA GLU A 167 -11.11 -10.81 13.39
C GLU A 167 -10.83 -11.83 14.50
N LYS A 168 -10.06 -12.88 14.17
CA LYS A 168 -9.72 -13.94 15.13
C LYS A 168 -8.74 -13.47 16.19
N ASN A 169 -7.90 -12.49 15.86
CA ASN A 169 -6.87 -11.93 16.73
C ASN A 169 -7.42 -10.82 17.62
N GLY A 170 -6.61 -10.38 18.58
CA GLY A 170 -6.93 -9.26 19.48
C GLY A 170 -6.60 -7.88 18.92
N GLU A 171 -6.08 -7.80 17.69
CA GLU A 171 -5.62 -6.57 17.05
C GLU A 171 -5.71 -6.71 15.52
N VAL A 172 -5.67 -5.59 14.80
CA VAL A 172 -5.58 -5.52 13.34
C VAL A 172 -4.19 -5.90 12.85
N GLY A 173 -4.03 -5.99 11.52
CA GLY A 173 -2.72 -6.15 10.86
C GLY A 173 -2.56 -7.47 10.12
N GLY A 174 -3.39 -8.48 10.44
CA GLY A 174 -3.42 -9.76 9.73
C GLY A 174 -2.04 -10.43 9.67
N THR A 175 -1.49 -10.62 8.47
CA THR A 175 -0.15 -11.20 8.27
C THR A 175 0.92 -10.54 9.14
N TRP A 176 0.89 -9.21 9.28
CA TRP A 176 1.88 -8.46 10.05
C TRP A 176 1.71 -8.65 11.55
N LEU A 177 0.49 -8.91 12.02
CA LEU A 177 0.27 -9.27 13.40
C LEU A 177 0.81 -10.67 13.72
N GLU A 178 0.57 -11.64 12.84
CA GLU A 178 0.89 -13.06 13.09
C GLU A 178 2.38 -13.41 12.89
N ASN A 179 3.05 -12.80 11.92
CA ASN A 179 4.44 -13.11 11.62
C ASN A 179 5.39 -12.28 12.49
N ARG A 180 6.04 -12.94 13.45
CA ARG A 180 6.94 -12.30 14.44
C ARG A 180 8.39 -12.78 14.34
N TYR A 181 8.75 -13.53 13.30
CA TYR A 181 10.12 -14.01 13.14
C TYR A 181 11.11 -12.84 12.94
N PRO A 182 12.35 -12.94 13.44
CA PRO A 182 13.37 -11.91 13.29
C PRO A 182 13.62 -11.57 11.82
N GLY A 183 13.65 -10.27 11.50
CA GLY A 183 13.85 -9.80 10.13
C GLY A 183 12.60 -9.79 9.25
N CYS A 184 11.42 -10.12 9.79
CA CYS A 184 10.16 -9.97 9.05
C CYS A 184 9.97 -8.50 8.61
N GLY A 185 9.72 -8.30 7.32
CA GLY A 185 9.59 -6.98 6.69
C GLY A 185 9.02 -7.11 5.28
N VAL A 186 8.82 -5.97 4.62
CA VAL A 186 8.31 -5.91 3.24
C VAL A 186 9.41 -6.17 2.21
N ASP A 187 9.01 -6.71 1.05
CA ASP A 187 9.81 -6.80 -0.17
C ASP A 187 9.45 -5.69 -1.18
N THR A 188 8.37 -4.97 -0.93
CA THR A 188 7.86 -3.85 -1.72
C THR A 188 8.29 -2.54 -1.06
N PRO A 189 8.80 -1.54 -1.80
CA PRO A 189 9.20 -0.27 -1.23
C PRO A 189 8.06 0.37 -0.43
N ASN A 190 8.35 0.96 0.72
CA ASN A 190 7.33 1.44 1.65
C ASN A 190 6.34 2.46 1.05
N HIS A 191 6.79 3.27 0.10
CA HIS A 191 5.90 4.21 -0.59
C HIS A 191 4.84 3.48 -1.44
N ALA A 192 5.18 2.31 -2.00
CA ALA A 192 4.26 1.45 -2.73
C ALA A 192 3.51 0.47 -1.81
N TYR A 193 4.08 0.12 -0.65
CA TYR A 193 3.41 -0.66 0.40
C TYR A 193 2.69 0.25 1.41
N SER A 194 1.95 1.23 0.91
CA SER A 194 1.13 2.14 1.73
C SER A 194 -0.21 2.40 1.04
N LEU A 195 -1.17 2.95 1.79
CA LEU A 195 -2.50 3.25 1.28
C LEU A 195 -2.42 4.60 0.57
N SER A 196 -2.83 4.64 -0.71
CA SER A 196 -2.79 5.85 -1.54
C SER A 196 -3.65 7.01 -1.02
N PHE A 197 -4.58 6.73 -0.10
CA PHE A 197 -5.46 7.70 0.54
C PHE A 197 -5.17 7.88 2.04
N GLY A 198 -4.08 7.30 2.56
CA GLY A 198 -3.62 7.42 3.94
C GLY A 198 -2.71 8.62 4.18
N GLU A 199 -2.57 9.00 5.44
CA GLU A 199 -1.57 9.99 5.83
C GLU A 199 -0.14 9.46 5.61
N ARG A 200 0.79 10.38 5.39
CA ARG A 200 2.20 10.04 5.21
C ARG A 200 2.76 9.41 6.49
N TYR A 201 3.31 8.21 6.37
CA TYR A 201 4.00 7.53 7.46
C TYR A 201 5.53 7.82 7.46
N PRO A 202 6.16 8.09 8.62
CA PRO A 202 7.58 8.40 8.71
C PRO A 202 8.45 7.13 8.75
N TRP A 203 8.49 6.38 7.64
CA TRP A 203 9.29 5.15 7.53
C TRP A 203 10.77 5.37 7.85
N SER A 204 11.36 4.53 8.71
CA SER A 204 12.78 4.61 9.11
C SER A 204 13.76 4.13 8.04
N ARG A 205 13.26 3.43 7.02
CA ARG A 205 14.04 2.75 5.99
C ARG A 205 13.23 2.61 4.69
N TYR A 206 13.86 2.18 3.61
CA TYR A 206 13.19 1.98 2.31
C TYR A 206 12.25 0.76 2.28
N PHE A 207 12.64 -0.33 2.95
CA PHE A 207 11.85 -1.55 3.16
C PHE A 207 11.62 -1.76 4.66
N ALA A 208 10.45 -1.40 5.17
CA ALA A 208 10.14 -1.42 6.60
C ALA A 208 10.11 -2.83 7.17
N LEU A 209 10.47 -2.93 8.44
CA LEU A 209 10.25 -4.16 9.20
C LEU A 209 8.82 -4.20 9.74
N ARG A 210 8.38 -5.41 10.07
CA ARG A 210 7.04 -5.74 10.56
C ARG A 210 6.53 -4.81 11.66
N GLY A 211 7.40 -4.33 12.55
CA GLY A 211 7.01 -3.40 13.62
C GLY A 211 6.42 -2.08 13.10
N GLU A 212 7.06 -1.45 12.11
CA GLU A 212 6.57 -0.20 11.52
C GLU A 212 5.32 -0.43 10.67
N ILE A 213 5.25 -1.56 9.93
CA ILE A 213 4.05 -1.91 9.16
C ILE A 213 2.85 -2.15 10.09
N GLN A 214 3.06 -2.81 11.22
CA GLN A 214 2.01 -3.04 12.21
C GLN A 214 1.50 -1.71 12.79
N ASP A 215 2.40 -0.82 13.23
CA ASP A 215 2.03 0.52 13.72
C ASP A 215 1.29 1.33 12.65
N TYR A 216 1.76 1.29 11.40
CA TYR A 216 1.10 1.93 10.27
C TYR A 216 -0.35 1.43 10.07
N LEU A 217 -0.58 0.12 10.12
CA LEU A 217 -1.92 -0.45 9.94
C LEU A 217 -2.85 -0.19 11.12
N GLU A 218 -2.32 -0.16 12.35
CA GLU A 218 -3.06 0.25 13.55
C GLU A 218 -3.53 1.70 13.42
N ARG A 219 -2.64 2.62 13.00
CA ARG A 219 -2.99 4.02 12.73
C ARG A 219 -4.02 4.16 11.64
N CYS A 220 -3.85 3.48 10.50
CA CYS A 220 -4.87 3.50 9.43
C CYS A 220 -6.24 3.03 9.94
N ALA A 221 -6.30 1.98 10.76
CA ALA A 221 -7.57 1.50 11.30
C ALA A 221 -8.24 2.53 12.24
N ASP A 222 -7.45 3.36 12.93
CA ASP A 222 -7.94 4.43 13.81
C ASP A 222 -8.32 5.69 13.02
N ASP A 223 -7.44 6.16 12.14
CA ASP A 223 -7.60 7.38 11.34
C ASP A 223 -8.83 7.29 10.41
N PHE A 224 -9.10 6.09 9.87
CA PHE A 224 -10.29 5.85 9.03
C PHE A 224 -11.52 5.40 9.83
N GLY A 225 -11.45 5.40 11.17
CA GLY A 225 -12.58 5.04 12.03
C GLY A 225 -13.05 3.59 11.86
N VAL A 226 -12.17 2.68 11.44
CA VAL A 226 -12.50 1.27 11.18
C VAL A 226 -12.56 0.46 12.48
N ARG A 227 -11.66 0.74 13.43
CA ARG A 227 -11.51 -0.03 14.69
C ARG A 227 -12.83 -0.26 15.45
N PRO A 228 -13.74 0.73 15.60
CA PRO A 228 -15.03 0.52 16.28
C PRO A 228 -15.95 -0.50 15.62
N HIS A 229 -15.76 -0.81 14.34
CA HIS A 229 -16.56 -1.77 13.58
C HIS A 229 -16.01 -3.21 13.65
N ILE A 230 -14.93 -3.44 14.41
CA ILE A 230 -14.25 -4.73 14.48
C ILE A 230 -14.68 -5.52 15.72
N LEU A 231 -15.14 -6.74 15.49
CA LEU A 231 -15.33 -7.76 16.50
C LEU A 231 -14.05 -8.60 16.59
N PHE A 232 -13.14 -8.18 17.48
CA PHE A 232 -11.92 -8.93 17.79
C PHE A 232 -12.19 -10.24 18.52
N GLN A 233 -11.17 -11.10 18.58
CA GLN A 233 -11.23 -12.41 19.24
C GLN A 233 -12.45 -13.25 18.81
N THR A 234 -12.87 -13.06 17.56
CA THR A 234 -14.06 -13.66 16.97
C THR A 234 -13.65 -14.38 15.69
N LYS A 235 -13.78 -15.70 15.67
CA LYS A 235 -13.37 -16.52 14.51
C LYS A 235 -14.59 -17.02 13.76
N MET A 236 -14.70 -16.71 12.48
CA MET A 236 -15.67 -17.37 11.60
C MET A 236 -15.36 -18.87 11.49
N THR A 237 -16.39 -19.71 11.62
CA THR A 237 -16.29 -21.18 11.50
C THR A 237 -17.09 -21.75 10.34
N GLY A 238 -18.03 -21.00 9.77
CA GLY A 238 -18.81 -21.41 8.61
C GLY A 238 -19.80 -20.34 8.17
N ALA A 239 -20.29 -20.44 6.94
CA ALA A 239 -21.38 -19.62 6.42
C ALA A 239 -22.28 -20.46 5.51
N VAL A 240 -23.57 -20.19 5.55
CA VAL A 240 -24.56 -20.78 4.64
C VAL A 240 -25.43 -19.66 4.10
N TRP A 241 -25.71 -19.69 2.80
CA TRP A 241 -26.65 -18.77 2.18
C TRP A 241 -28.09 -19.23 2.45
N ASP A 242 -28.92 -18.31 2.93
CA ASP A 242 -30.36 -18.50 3.12
C ASP A 242 -31.12 -17.85 1.96
N GLU A 243 -31.49 -18.66 0.99
CA GLU A 243 -32.24 -18.25 -0.22
C GLU A 243 -33.57 -17.57 0.10
N LYS A 244 -34.25 -18.00 1.18
CA LYS A 244 -35.58 -17.47 1.50
C LYS A 244 -35.52 -16.01 1.95
N ASN A 245 -34.47 -15.67 2.70
CA ASN A 245 -34.30 -14.34 3.27
C ASN A 245 -33.29 -13.48 2.50
N ALA A 246 -32.60 -14.05 1.50
CA ALA A 246 -31.50 -13.42 0.78
C ALA A 246 -30.44 -12.87 1.75
N ARG A 247 -30.00 -13.72 2.69
CA ARG A 247 -29.00 -13.39 3.72
C ARG A 247 -28.00 -14.52 3.88
N TRP A 248 -26.77 -14.17 4.23
CA TRP A 248 -25.80 -15.11 4.77
C TRP A 248 -26.05 -15.34 6.25
N ARG A 249 -26.06 -16.61 6.66
CA ARG A 249 -26.02 -17.07 8.05
C ARG A 249 -24.60 -17.47 8.39
N VAL A 250 -23.89 -16.62 9.14
CA VAL A 250 -22.46 -16.78 9.41
C VAL A 250 -22.25 -17.21 10.86
N GLN A 251 -21.63 -18.36 11.04
CA GLN A 251 -21.26 -18.88 12.36
C GLN A 251 -19.92 -18.30 12.78
N VAL A 252 -19.90 -17.72 13.98
CA VAL A 252 -18.68 -17.20 14.60
C VAL A 252 -18.51 -17.77 15.99
N ARG A 253 -17.25 -18.06 16.35
CA ARG A 253 -16.84 -18.54 17.67
C ARG A 253 -16.11 -17.41 18.42
N THR A 254 -16.51 -17.21 19.66
CA THR A 254 -15.94 -16.25 20.62
C THR A 254 -15.50 -17.00 21.88
N ALA A 255 -14.88 -16.31 22.83
CA ALA A 255 -14.56 -16.88 24.15
C ALA A 255 -15.81 -17.37 24.91
N THR A 256 -16.97 -16.76 24.68
CA THR A 256 -18.23 -17.11 25.36
C THR A 256 -19.07 -18.15 24.62
N GLY A 257 -18.57 -18.68 23.49
CA GLY A 257 -19.24 -19.70 22.70
C GLY A 257 -19.47 -19.31 21.24
N THR A 258 -20.33 -20.09 20.58
CA THR A 258 -20.68 -19.90 19.16
C THR A 258 -21.97 -19.11 19.03
N ARG A 259 -22.01 -18.14 18.10
CA ARG A 259 -23.20 -17.37 17.74
C ARG A 259 -23.32 -17.24 16.22
N GLU A 260 -24.49 -16.83 15.77
CA GLU A 260 -24.79 -16.57 14.36
C GLU A 260 -24.89 -15.06 14.09
N ILE A 261 -24.35 -14.62 12.96
CA ILE A 261 -24.49 -13.26 12.42
C ILE A 261 -25.23 -13.38 11.09
N LEU A 262 -26.28 -12.57 10.92
CA LEU A 262 -27.00 -12.43 9.64
C LEU A 262 -26.44 -11.22 8.89
N THR A 263 -26.18 -11.37 7.60
CA THR A 263 -25.65 -10.27 6.78
C THR A 263 -26.15 -10.38 5.34
N SER A 264 -26.22 -9.25 4.64
CA SER A 264 -26.59 -9.23 3.22
C SER A 264 -25.41 -9.63 2.35
N PHE A 265 -24.23 -9.14 2.71
CA PHE A 265 -22.99 -9.37 2.00
C PHE A 265 -21.97 -10.01 2.93
N LEU A 266 -21.25 -10.99 2.41
CA LEU A 266 -20.15 -11.65 3.08
C LEU A 266 -18.90 -11.48 2.23
N VAL A 267 -17.88 -10.81 2.77
CA VAL A 267 -16.62 -10.55 2.08
C VAL A 267 -15.48 -11.25 2.81
N SER A 268 -14.73 -12.06 2.07
CA SER A 268 -13.55 -12.74 2.59
C SER A 268 -12.32 -11.84 2.45
N ALA A 269 -11.77 -11.38 3.57
CA ALA A 269 -10.51 -10.64 3.67
C ALA A 269 -9.47 -11.41 4.51
N ILE A 270 -9.57 -12.75 4.50
CA ILE A 270 -8.81 -13.64 5.41
C ILE A 270 -7.33 -13.81 5.04
N GLY A 271 -6.84 -13.15 3.99
CA GLY A 271 -5.46 -13.28 3.50
C GLY A 271 -5.12 -14.66 2.90
N GLN A 272 -3.98 -14.73 2.21
CA GLN A 272 -3.50 -15.96 1.56
C GLN A 272 -2.53 -16.77 2.43
N PHE A 273 -1.90 -16.14 3.43
CA PHE A 273 -0.74 -16.71 4.15
C PHE A 273 -1.00 -17.06 5.63
N ASN A 274 -2.26 -17.16 6.04
CA ASN A 274 -2.63 -17.28 7.46
C ASN A 274 -2.75 -18.73 7.98
N LEU A 275 -2.57 -19.73 7.12
CA LEU A 275 -2.56 -21.15 7.50
C LEU A 275 -1.19 -21.75 7.19
N PRO A 276 -0.30 -21.93 8.19
CA PRO A 276 1.00 -22.53 7.96
C PRO A 276 0.86 -23.99 7.53
N SER A 277 1.56 -24.35 6.46
CA SER A 277 1.70 -25.74 6.01
C SER A 277 2.97 -26.31 6.62
N THR A 278 2.84 -27.31 7.48
CA THR A 278 4.02 -27.98 8.06
C THR A 278 4.44 -29.11 7.13
N PRO A 279 5.68 -29.12 6.60
CA PRO A 279 6.13 -30.17 5.71
C PRO A 279 6.17 -31.51 6.45
N THR A 280 5.70 -32.57 5.79
CA THR A 280 5.82 -33.94 6.29
C THR A 280 7.06 -34.57 5.68
N THR A 281 8.13 -34.68 6.46
CA THR A 281 9.36 -35.36 6.07
C THR A 281 9.56 -36.63 6.90
N ALA A 282 10.25 -37.62 6.34
CA ALA A 282 10.62 -38.82 7.09
C ALA A 282 11.48 -38.45 8.31
N GLY A 283 11.14 -38.95 9.48
CA GLY A 283 11.86 -38.68 10.73
C GLY A 283 11.47 -37.38 11.46
N ASN A 284 10.49 -36.60 10.98
CA ASN A 284 10.06 -35.37 11.66
C ASN A 284 9.63 -35.60 13.13
N SER A 285 8.98 -36.73 13.42
CA SER A 285 8.58 -37.12 14.79
C SER A 285 9.75 -37.59 15.65
N ASP A 286 10.88 -37.94 15.05
CA ASP A 286 12.05 -38.47 15.75
C ASP A 286 12.98 -37.35 16.24
N PHE A 287 12.87 -36.16 15.63
CA PHE A 287 13.62 -34.98 16.06
C PHE A 287 13.29 -34.61 17.50
N LYS A 288 14.32 -34.57 18.35
CA LYS A 288 14.18 -34.26 19.79
C LYS A 288 14.35 -32.78 20.12
N GLY A 289 14.79 -31.98 19.15
CA GLY A 289 14.90 -30.53 19.31
C GLY A 289 13.57 -29.82 19.11
N ARG A 290 13.59 -28.51 19.34
CA ARG A 290 12.42 -27.63 19.11
C ARG A 290 12.25 -27.39 17.61
N ALA A 291 11.07 -27.68 17.07
CA ALA A 291 10.72 -27.39 15.68
C ALA A 291 9.39 -26.62 15.62
N PHE A 292 9.35 -25.58 14.78
CA PHE A 292 8.17 -24.73 14.59
C PHE A 292 8.21 -24.07 13.22
N HIS A 293 7.04 -23.64 12.73
CA HIS A 293 6.92 -22.88 11.49
C HIS A 293 7.14 -21.39 11.75
N SER A 294 7.72 -20.63 10.80
CA SER A 294 8.01 -19.20 10.96
C SER A 294 6.77 -18.34 11.30
N ALA A 295 5.62 -18.65 10.70
CA ALA A 295 4.32 -18.06 11.05
C ALA A 295 3.79 -18.38 12.47
N LYS A 296 4.46 -19.27 13.23
CA LYS A 296 4.19 -19.58 14.64
C LYS A 296 5.45 -19.38 15.47
N TRP A 297 6.15 -18.28 15.21
CA TRP A 297 7.40 -17.95 15.88
C TRP A 297 7.20 -17.87 17.41
N PRO A 298 7.98 -18.60 18.22
CA PRO A 298 7.82 -18.53 19.66
C PRO A 298 8.41 -17.26 20.28
N ASP A 299 7.69 -16.68 21.24
CA ASP A 299 8.11 -15.43 21.91
C ASP A 299 9.33 -15.61 22.83
N ASP A 300 9.56 -16.82 23.33
CA ASP A 300 10.58 -17.16 24.33
C ASP A 300 11.82 -17.87 23.72
N LEU A 301 12.02 -17.75 22.41
CA LEU A 301 13.08 -18.48 21.73
C LEU A 301 14.46 -17.83 21.98
N ASP A 302 15.29 -18.48 22.79
CA ASP A 302 16.74 -18.23 22.87
C ASP A 302 17.50 -19.31 22.07
N ILE A 303 18.33 -18.87 21.13
CA ILE A 303 19.16 -19.73 20.28
C ILE A 303 20.65 -19.63 20.62
N SER A 304 21.01 -18.95 21.70
CA SER A 304 22.41 -18.79 22.12
C SER A 304 23.09 -20.13 22.35
N GLY A 305 24.18 -20.39 21.63
CA GLY A 305 24.93 -21.66 21.70
C GLY A 305 24.21 -22.86 21.10
N GLN A 306 23.08 -22.67 20.41
CA GLN A 306 22.33 -23.74 19.74
C GLN A 306 22.83 -23.97 18.31
N HIS A 307 22.67 -25.20 17.83
CA HIS A 307 22.81 -25.51 16.41
C HIS A 307 21.45 -25.38 15.73
N VAL A 308 21.33 -24.44 14.79
CA VAL A 308 20.06 -24.07 14.15
C VAL A 308 20.08 -24.45 12.67
N SER A 309 18.96 -25.02 12.20
CA SER A 309 18.68 -25.30 10.79
C SER A 309 17.36 -24.62 10.40
N ILE A 310 17.31 -24.04 9.20
CA ILE A 310 16.14 -23.36 8.62
C ILE A 310 15.80 -24.03 7.30
#